data_AF-W7CZL4-F1
#
_entry.id   AF-W7CZL4-F1
#
_cell.length_a   1.000
_cell.length_b   1.000
_cell.length_c   1.000
_cell.angle_alpha   90.00
_cell.angle_beta   90.00
_cell.angle_gamma   90.00
#
_symmetry.space_group_name_H-M   'P 1'
#
loop_
_entity.id
_entity.type
_entity.pdbx_description
1 polymer ?
#
loop_
_entity_poly.entity_id
_entity_poly.type
_entity_poly.pdbx_seq_one_letter_code
_entity_poly.pdbx_strand_id
1 'polypeptide(L)'
;MTGIIVKSDSNLVGLGDLHSPEALLAIAGLLITLIFLALNVKGALFIGMIATGIIAFFTGELKFNGFVKMPSMPDLVITNPIHAFGDVVTYSLYGVVLSFLLITIFDTTGTMIGVAKRAGLMKGESLPNAKHALLADAVATSVGSMLGTTPTSAYIESSAGVATGGRTGLTTLTVAGLFIVSAFFAPLVGAVSGISAITAPALIVVGSMMIGAVKEIDWDTLDEAFPAFLVILVMPLTSSIAIGLAFGFISYPILKVFTGKWRELNWFLIVIAILFFILVAFLPH
;
A
#
# COMPACT_ATOMS: atom_id res chain seq x y z
N MET A 1 -0.29 -4.54 17.39
CA MET A 1 -1.57 -4.14 16.76
C MET A 1 -2.25 -3.19 17.73
N THR A 2 -2.92 -2.13 17.28
CA THR A 2 -3.47 -1.07 18.16
C THR A 2 -4.58 -1.50 19.12
N GLY A 3 -5.01 -2.75 19.10
CA GLY A 3 -6.08 -3.26 19.97
C GLY A 3 -7.49 -2.79 19.62
N ILE A 4 -7.68 -1.92 18.61
CA ILE A 4 -9.00 -1.40 18.22
C ILE A 4 -9.85 -2.50 17.56
N ILE A 5 -9.26 -3.23 16.60
CA ILE A 5 -9.89 -4.36 15.91
C ILE A 5 -9.13 -5.62 16.28
N VAL A 6 -9.87 -6.63 16.73
CA VAL A 6 -9.34 -7.94 17.12
C VAL A 6 -10.04 -9.05 16.34
N LYS A 7 -9.42 -10.23 16.28
CA LYS A 7 -10.06 -11.41 15.72
C LYS A 7 -11.27 -11.80 16.58
N SER A 8 -12.40 -12.08 15.94
CA SER A 8 -13.61 -12.57 16.61
C SER A 8 -13.93 -13.97 16.09
N ASP A 9 -14.17 -14.91 17.00
CA ASP A 9 -14.60 -16.27 16.64
C ASP A 9 -16.04 -16.30 16.10
N SER A 10 -16.84 -15.26 16.39
CA SER A 10 -18.23 -15.17 15.94
C SER A 10 -18.42 -14.31 14.69
N ASN A 11 -17.64 -13.25 14.48
CA ASN A 11 -17.89 -12.24 13.43
C ASN A 11 -16.69 -11.94 12.49
N LEU A 12 -15.70 -12.83 12.39
CA LEU A 12 -14.40 -12.62 11.68
C LEU A 12 -13.52 -11.53 12.31
N VAL A 13 -14.09 -10.34 12.55
CA VAL A 13 -13.48 -9.20 13.26
C VAL A 13 -14.41 -8.71 14.38
N GLY A 14 -13.81 -8.25 15.47
CA GLY A 14 -14.50 -7.68 16.63
C GLY A 14 -13.83 -6.41 17.13
N LEU A 15 -14.55 -5.68 17.97
CA LEU A 15 -13.97 -4.58 18.75
C LEU A 15 -13.12 -5.16 19.87
N GLY A 16 -11.87 -4.71 19.98
CA GLY A 16 -11.02 -5.04 21.10
C GLY A 16 -11.34 -4.19 22.33
N ASP A 17 -10.47 -4.28 23.34
CA ASP A 17 -10.62 -3.47 24.56
C ASP A 17 -10.22 -2.02 24.29
N LEU A 18 -11.23 -1.17 24.10
CA LEU A 18 -11.05 0.27 23.90
C LEU A 18 -10.52 1.00 25.15
N HIS A 19 -10.55 0.37 26.33
CA HIS A 19 -9.95 0.92 27.54
C HIS A 19 -8.46 0.58 27.69
N SER A 20 -7.91 -0.25 26.79
CA SER A 20 -6.49 -0.55 26.79
C SER A 20 -5.66 0.72 26.47
N PRO A 21 -4.49 0.91 27.10
CA PRO A 21 -3.62 2.06 26.84
C PRO A 21 -3.25 2.23 25.36
N GLU A 22 -3.03 1.13 24.64
CA GLU A 22 -2.70 1.14 23.22
C GLU A 22 -3.85 1.64 22.34
N ALA A 23 -5.08 1.18 22.60
CA ALA A 23 -6.27 1.59 21.85
C ALA A 23 -6.60 3.06 22.13
N LEU A 24 -6.53 3.50 23.39
CA LEU A 24 -6.73 4.89 23.78
C LEU A 24 -5.72 5.82 23.12
N LEU A 25 -4.44 5.43 23.11
CA LEU A 25 -3.38 6.21 22.46
C LEU A 25 -3.61 6.32 20.95
N ALA A 26 -4.01 5.22 20.29
CA ALA A 26 -4.32 5.23 18.87
C ALA A 26 -5.54 6.10 18.54
N ILE A 27 -6.61 6.04 19.35
CA ILE A 27 -7.81 6.89 19.18
C ILE A 27 -7.48 8.36 19.41
N ALA A 28 -6.72 8.67 20.47
CA ALA A 28 -6.28 10.04 20.74
C ALA A 28 -5.41 10.58 19.60
N GLY A 29 -4.44 9.79 19.12
CA GLY A 29 -3.60 10.15 17.98
C GLY A 29 -4.39 10.37 16.70
N LEU A 30 -5.41 9.55 16.44
CA LEU A 30 -6.33 9.73 15.32
C LEU A 30 -7.10 11.05 15.43
N LEU A 31 -7.70 11.33 16.59
CA LEU A 31 -8.43 12.58 16.82
C LEU A 31 -7.53 13.81 16.65
N ILE A 32 -6.32 13.79 17.22
CA ILE A 32 -5.36 14.89 17.09
C ILE A 32 -5.01 15.12 15.62
N THR A 33 -4.72 14.05 14.89
CA THR A 33 -4.36 14.13 13.46
C THR A 33 -5.52 14.68 12.63
N LEU A 34 -6.75 14.22 12.90
CA LEU A 34 -7.95 14.70 12.22
C LEU A 34 -8.24 16.18 12.53
N ILE A 35 -8.04 16.62 13.77
CA ILE A 35 -8.18 18.04 14.15
C ILE A 35 -7.18 18.89 13.38
N PHE A 36 -5.89 18.53 13.34
CA PHE A 36 -4.89 19.28 12.58
C PHE A 36 -5.19 19.30 11.07
N LEU A 37 -5.72 18.20 10.54
CA LEU A 37 -6.15 18.13 9.15
C LEU A 37 -7.35 19.06 8.88
N ALA A 38 -8.36 19.04 9.76
CA ALA A 38 -9.54 19.92 9.66
C ALA A 38 -9.17 21.40 9.78
N LEU A 39 -8.12 21.72 10.54
CA LEU A 39 -7.55 23.07 10.66
C LEU A 39 -6.62 23.45 9.49
N ASN A 40 -6.48 22.59 8.47
CA ASN A 40 -5.61 22.81 7.30
C ASN A 40 -4.13 23.09 7.66
N VAL A 41 -3.63 22.47 8.73
CA VAL A 41 -2.22 22.61 9.12
C VAL A 41 -1.33 21.84 8.16
N LYS A 42 -0.32 22.52 7.58
CA LYS A 42 0.67 21.87 6.70
C LYS A 42 1.45 20.82 7.49
N GLY A 43 1.48 19.60 6.99
CA GLY A 43 2.13 18.48 7.68
C GLY A 43 1.31 17.91 8.85
N ALA A 44 -0.02 18.08 8.86
CA ALA A 44 -0.92 17.56 9.89
C ALA A 44 -0.67 16.09 10.27
N LEU A 45 -0.39 15.22 9.29
CA LEU A 45 -0.05 13.82 9.54
C LEU A 45 1.21 13.67 10.41
N PHE A 46 2.26 14.40 10.07
CA PHE A 46 3.54 14.35 10.78
C PHE A 46 3.44 14.97 12.18
N ILE A 47 2.73 16.09 12.30
CA ILE A 47 2.48 16.74 13.60
C ILE A 47 1.64 15.84 14.49
N GLY A 48 0.63 15.16 13.93
CA GLY A 48 -0.18 14.17 14.64
C GLY A 48 0.65 13.01 15.17
N MET A 49 1.59 12.48 14.36
CA MET A 49 2.53 11.44 14.80
C MET A 49 3.44 11.93 15.94
N ILE A 50 3.98 13.15 15.84
CA ILE A 50 4.82 13.73 16.91
C ILE A 50 4.01 13.89 18.20
N ALA A 51 2.81 14.48 18.12
CA ALA A 51 1.95 14.67 19.29
C ALA A 51 1.61 13.33 19.96
N THR A 52 1.26 12.32 19.16
CA THR A 52 0.98 10.97 19.66
C THR A 52 2.22 10.34 20.28
N GLY A 53 3.40 10.52 19.68
CA GLY A 53 4.68 10.05 20.23
C GLY A 53 5.05 10.72 21.56
N ILE A 54 4.77 12.02 21.72
CA ILE A 54 4.95 12.73 22.99
C ILE A 54 4.04 12.14 24.07
N ILE A 55 2.76 11.88 23.74
CA ILE A 55 1.83 11.23 24.67
C ILE A 55 2.34 9.84 25.03
N ALA A 56 2.76 9.05 24.04
CA ALA A 56 3.33 7.71 24.24
C ALA A 56 4.58 7.70 25.13
N PHE A 57 5.40 8.75 25.05
CA PHE A 57 6.55 8.94 25.92
C PHE A 57 6.14 9.19 27.37
N PHE A 58 5.15 10.06 27.61
CA PHE A 58 4.64 10.33 28.96
C PHE A 58 3.86 9.16 29.56
N THR A 59 3.21 8.33 28.74
CA THR A 59 2.53 7.12 29.22
C THR A 59 3.50 5.95 29.45
N GLY A 60 4.79 6.11 29.14
CA GLY A 60 5.82 5.09 29.37
C GLY A 60 5.90 3.98 28.30
N GLU A 61 5.11 4.10 27.23
CA GLU A 61 5.04 3.16 26.11
C GLU A 61 6.22 3.34 25.13
N LEU A 62 6.77 4.55 25.04
CA LEU A 62 7.89 4.86 24.14
C LEU A 62 9.23 4.85 24.88
N LYS A 63 10.08 3.86 24.55
CA LYS A 63 11.46 3.76 25.04
C LYS A 63 12.45 4.04 23.90
N PHE A 64 13.35 5.00 24.10
CA PHE A 64 14.41 5.31 23.15
C PHE A 64 15.67 4.51 23.44
N ASN A 65 16.00 3.57 22.56
CA ASN A 65 17.24 2.78 22.64
C ASN A 65 18.37 3.43 21.83
N GLY A 66 18.57 4.74 22.02
CA GLY A 66 19.55 5.56 21.29
C GLY A 66 18.92 6.47 20.24
N PHE A 67 19.65 7.52 19.85
CA PHE A 67 19.18 8.54 18.90
C PHE A 67 19.81 8.39 17.51
N VAL A 68 21.10 8.05 17.46
CA VAL A 68 21.88 7.94 16.23
C VAL A 68 22.66 6.64 16.26
N LYS A 69 22.65 5.93 15.14
CA LYS A 69 23.46 4.73 14.93
C LYS A 69 24.05 4.78 13.52
N MET A 70 25.29 4.31 13.37
CA MET A 70 25.88 4.11 12.04
C MET A 70 25.00 3.11 11.26
N PRO A 71 24.48 3.47 10.07
CA PRO A 71 23.74 2.53 9.25
C PRO A 71 24.64 1.37 8.86
N SER A 72 24.21 0.15 9.15
CA SER A 72 24.82 -1.05 8.57
C SER A 72 24.17 -1.32 7.22
N MET A 73 24.96 -1.73 6.22
CA MET A 73 24.37 -2.28 5.01
C MET A 73 23.54 -3.51 5.39
N PRO A 74 22.31 -3.66 4.86
CA PRO A 74 21.60 -4.93 4.94
C PRO A 74 22.50 -6.02 4.36
N ASP A 75 22.47 -7.21 4.95
CA ASP A 75 23.09 -8.37 4.31
C ASP A 75 22.44 -8.53 2.93
N LEU A 76 23.26 -8.59 1.88
CA LEU A 76 22.76 -8.80 0.52
C LEU A 76 22.00 -10.12 0.48
N VAL A 77 20.68 -10.04 0.47
CA VAL A 77 19.79 -11.21 0.53
C VAL A 77 19.98 -12.08 -0.72
N ILE A 78 20.23 -11.45 -1.88
CA ILE A 78 20.47 -12.14 -3.14
C ILE A 78 21.89 -11.85 -3.61
N THR A 79 22.84 -12.64 -3.12
CA THR A 79 24.22 -12.65 -3.65
C THR A 79 24.33 -13.42 -4.96
N ASN A 80 23.42 -14.37 -5.22
CA ASN A 80 23.34 -15.12 -6.47
C ASN A 80 21.86 -15.32 -6.89
N PRO A 81 21.39 -14.67 -7.98
CA PRO A 81 20.03 -14.84 -8.49
C PRO A 81 19.68 -16.28 -8.84
N ILE A 82 20.66 -17.09 -9.26
CA ILE A 82 20.45 -18.50 -9.61
C ILE A 82 20.06 -19.31 -8.37
N HIS A 83 20.63 -18.98 -7.21
CA HIS A 83 20.27 -19.62 -5.95
C HIS A 83 18.83 -19.28 -5.57
N ALA A 84 18.43 -18.02 -5.71
CA ALA A 84 17.06 -17.58 -5.43
C ALA A 84 16.02 -18.29 -6.33
N PHE A 85 16.33 -18.50 -7.61
CA PHE A 85 15.49 -19.33 -8.49
C PHE A 85 15.43 -20.79 -8.03
N GLY A 86 16.56 -21.34 -7.56
CA GLY A 86 16.62 -22.66 -6.93
C GLY A 86 15.70 -22.75 -5.70
N ASP A 87 15.74 -21.75 -4.83
CA ASP A 87 14.88 -21.69 -3.63
C ASP A 87 13.39 -21.64 -3.98
N VAL A 88 13.01 -20.89 -5.03
CA VAL A 88 11.61 -20.87 -5.51
C VAL A 88 11.16 -22.27 -5.94
N VAL A 89 12.04 -23.03 -6.59
CA VAL A 89 11.77 -24.41 -7.01
C VAL A 89 11.71 -25.36 -5.81
N THR A 90 12.71 -25.29 -4.93
CA THR A 90 12.86 -26.17 -3.76
C THR A 90 11.73 -25.99 -2.75
N TYR A 91 11.31 -24.75 -2.50
CA TYR A 91 10.23 -24.42 -1.57
C TYR A 91 8.85 -24.33 -2.24
N SER A 92 8.76 -24.64 -3.54
CA SER A 92 7.51 -24.58 -4.31
C SER A 92 6.81 -23.21 -4.23
N LEU A 93 7.58 -22.12 -4.25
CA LEU A 93 7.10 -20.74 -4.06
C LEU A 93 6.49 -20.13 -5.34
N TYR A 94 6.28 -20.93 -6.38
CA TYR A 94 5.75 -20.45 -7.67
C TYR A 94 4.45 -19.65 -7.52
N GLY A 95 3.55 -20.11 -6.64
CA GLY A 95 2.29 -19.41 -6.40
C GLY A 95 2.44 -18.07 -5.70
N VAL A 96 3.37 -17.99 -4.75
CA VAL A 96 3.69 -16.75 -4.04
C VAL A 96 4.34 -15.75 -5.01
N VAL A 97 5.31 -16.20 -5.80
CA VAL A 97 5.98 -15.37 -6.81
C VAL A 97 4.98 -14.87 -7.86
N LEU A 98 4.12 -15.75 -8.38
CA LEU A 98 3.08 -15.38 -9.33
C LEU A 98 2.08 -14.38 -8.72
N SER A 99 1.66 -14.60 -7.47
CA SER A 99 0.77 -13.69 -6.75
C SER A 99 1.39 -12.30 -6.62
N PHE A 100 2.63 -12.21 -6.14
CA PHE A 100 3.33 -10.94 -5.99
C PHE A 100 3.57 -10.25 -7.33
N LEU A 101 3.91 -11.01 -8.39
CA LEU A 101 4.06 -10.45 -9.73
C LEU A 101 2.76 -9.78 -10.20
N LEU A 102 1.64 -10.50 -10.09
CA LEU A 102 0.33 -9.98 -10.49
C LEU A 102 -0.06 -8.76 -9.63
N ILE A 103 0.07 -8.85 -8.30
CA ILE A 103 -0.19 -7.72 -7.39
C ILE A 103 0.66 -6.51 -7.80
N THR A 104 1.97 -6.67 -7.98
CA THR A 104 2.90 -5.56 -8.22
C THR A 104 2.58 -4.84 -9.52
N ILE A 105 2.19 -5.57 -10.58
CA ILE A 105 1.80 -4.95 -11.86
C ILE A 105 0.60 -4.02 -11.66
N PHE A 106 -0.44 -4.47 -10.94
CA PHE A 106 -1.65 -3.67 -10.73
C PHE A 106 -1.47 -2.58 -9.68
N ASP A 107 -0.71 -2.84 -8.63
CA ASP A 107 -0.40 -1.86 -7.59
C ASP A 107 0.38 -0.69 -8.20
N THR A 108 1.54 -0.97 -8.84
CA THR A 108 2.32 0.07 -9.53
C THR A 108 1.48 0.82 -10.56
N THR A 109 0.72 0.11 -11.40
CA THR A 109 -0.07 0.77 -12.45
C THR A 109 -1.17 1.64 -11.84
N GLY A 110 -1.89 1.12 -10.86
CA GLY A 110 -3.00 1.80 -10.18
C GLY A 110 -2.52 3.01 -9.38
N THR A 111 -1.46 2.87 -8.58
CA THR A 111 -0.90 3.98 -7.82
C THR A 111 -0.30 5.04 -8.73
N MET A 112 0.41 4.65 -9.79
CA MET A 112 0.99 5.59 -10.77
C MET A 112 -0.09 6.39 -11.48
N ILE A 113 -1.15 5.76 -11.97
CA ILE A 113 -2.29 6.45 -12.59
C ILE A 113 -2.99 7.35 -11.57
N GLY A 114 -3.23 6.87 -10.35
CA GLY A 114 -3.88 7.63 -9.29
C GLY A 114 -3.11 8.89 -8.89
N VAL A 115 -1.79 8.77 -8.71
CA VAL A 115 -0.90 9.90 -8.40
C VAL A 115 -0.79 10.84 -9.61
N ALA A 116 -0.63 10.32 -10.82
CA ALA A 116 -0.52 11.14 -12.04
C ALA A 116 -1.81 11.95 -12.30
N LYS A 117 -2.98 11.36 -12.05
CA LYS A 117 -4.27 12.05 -12.14
C LYS A 117 -4.37 13.18 -11.14
N ARG A 118 -4.03 12.94 -9.86
CA ARG A 118 -3.97 13.99 -8.83
C ARG A 118 -2.90 15.05 -9.12
N ALA A 119 -1.84 14.70 -9.82
CA ALA A 119 -0.79 15.64 -10.24
C ALA A 119 -1.15 16.49 -11.46
N GLY A 120 -2.26 16.17 -12.15
CA GLY A 120 -2.63 16.81 -13.41
C GLY A 120 -1.67 16.48 -14.55
N LEU A 121 -1.03 15.30 -14.51
CA LEU A 121 -0.07 14.83 -15.52
C LEU A 121 -0.72 13.97 -16.61
N MET A 122 -1.99 13.58 -16.42
CA MET A 122 -2.77 12.81 -17.39
C MET A 122 -3.11 13.63 -18.64
N LYS A 123 -3.06 13.01 -19.83
CA LYS A 123 -3.59 13.57 -21.09
C LYS A 123 -4.76 12.72 -21.55
N GLY A 124 -5.98 13.18 -21.27
CA GLY A 124 -7.18 12.36 -21.41
C GLY A 124 -7.11 11.15 -20.48
N GLU A 125 -7.31 9.96 -21.03
CA GLU A 125 -7.21 8.69 -20.31
C GLU A 125 -5.80 8.08 -20.33
N SER A 126 -4.85 8.74 -21.00
CA SER A 126 -3.49 8.22 -21.17
C SER A 126 -2.49 8.95 -20.28
N LEU A 127 -1.57 8.18 -19.67
CA LEU A 127 -0.40 8.71 -18.99
C LEU A 127 0.74 8.93 -20.01
N PRO A 128 1.16 10.18 -20.26
CA PRO A 128 2.31 10.44 -21.13
C PRO A 128 3.56 9.75 -20.57
N ASN A 129 4.35 9.14 -21.44
CA ASN A 129 5.59 8.45 -21.05
C ASN A 129 5.39 7.30 -20.03
N ALA A 130 4.21 6.68 -19.97
CA ALA A 130 3.93 5.54 -19.09
C ALA A 130 5.02 4.45 -19.16
N LYS A 131 5.54 4.15 -20.35
CA LYS A 131 6.65 3.20 -20.53
C LYS A 131 7.90 3.58 -19.73
N HIS A 132 8.29 4.86 -19.73
CA HIS A 132 9.46 5.32 -18.99
C HIS A 132 9.23 5.27 -17.48
N ALA A 133 8.02 5.62 -17.04
CA ALA A 133 7.65 5.55 -15.62
C ALA A 133 7.61 4.10 -15.11
N LEU A 134 7.00 3.17 -15.87
CA LEU A 134 6.98 1.74 -15.54
C LEU A 134 8.37 1.10 -15.61
N LEU A 135 9.24 1.53 -16.53
CA LEU A 135 10.64 1.08 -16.55
C LEU A 135 11.42 1.57 -15.34
N ALA A 136 11.22 2.82 -14.91
CA ALA A 136 11.85 3.35 -13.71
C ALA A 136 11.40 2.57 -12.45
N ASP A 137 10.11 2.26 -12.35
CA ASP A 137 9.57 1.40 -11.29
C ASP A 137 10.20 -0.01 -11.33
N ALA A 138 10.19 -0.67 -12.49
CA ALA A 138 10.77 -2.01 -12.63
C ALA A 138 12.26 -2.06 -12.26
N VAL A 139 13.05 -1.03 -12.61
CA VAL A 139 14.46 -0.92 -12.21
C VAL A 139 14.58 -0.70 -10.71
N ALA A 140 13.80 0.20 -10.12
CA ALA A 140 13.80 0.44 -8.68
C ALA A 140 13.42 -0.80 -7.88
N THR A 141 12.39 -1.52 -8.32
CA THR A 141 11.92 -2.78 -7.74
C THR A 141 12.96 -3.87 -7.82
N SER A 142 13.61 -4.04 -8.99
CA SER A 142 14.63 -5.06 -9.19
C SER A 142 15.86 -4.79 -8.33
N VAL A 143 16.37 -3.55 -8.36
CA VAL A 143 17.55 -3.15 -7.57
C VAL A 143 17.26 -3.21 -6.08
N GLY A 144 16.10 -2.71 -5.63
CA GLY A 144 15.68 -2.78 -4.23
C GLY A 144 15.59 -4.21 -3.72
N SER A 145 14.95 -5.10 -4.49
CA SER A 145 14.82 -6.52 -4.13
C SER A 145 16.18 -7.22 -4.04
N MET A 146 17.14 -6.88 -4.93
CA MET A 146 18.51 -7.40 -4.87
C MET A 146 19.26 -6.92 -3.62
N LEU A 147 19.00 -5.70 -3.16
CA LEU A 147 19.55 -5.14 -1.93
C LEU A 147 18.84 -5.64 -0.66
N GLY A 148 17.89 -6.57 -0.78
CA GLY A 148 17.21 -7.22 0.33
C GLY A 148 15.96 -6.51 0.83
N THR A 149 15.44 -5.54 0.10
CA THR A 149 14.14 -4.92 0.43
C THR A 149 12.99 -5.71 -0.20
N THR A 150 11.77 -5.48 0.28
CA THR A 150 10.58 -5.90 -0.48
C THR A 150 10.50 -5.16 -1.82
N PRO A 151 9.71 -5.66 -2.80
CA PRO A 151 9.42 -4.92 -4.02
C PRO A 151 9.00 -3.48 -3.69
N THR A 152 9.67 -2.51 -4.31
CA THR A 152 9.32 -1.09 -4.16
C THR A 152 8.23 -0.74 -5.18
N SER A 153 7.49 0.34 -4.93
CA SER A 153 6.48 0.82 -5.88
C SER A 153 6.23 2.32 -5.68
N ALA A 154 5.49 2.91 -6.60
CA ALA A 154 4.99 4.27 -6.46
C ALA A 154 4.01 4.38 -5.27
N TYR A 155 4.33 5.28 -4.33
CA TYR A 155 3.50 5.51 -3.14
C TYR A 155 2.30 6.39 -3.46
N ILE A 156 1.09 5.89 -3.20
CA ILE A 156 -0.16 6.64 -3.35
C ILE A 156 -0.25 7.82 -2.37
N GLU A 157 0.43 7.73 -1.23
CA GLU A 157 0.63 8.78 -0.23
C GLU A 157 1.32 10.01 -0.82
N SER A 158 2.15 9.83 -1.85
CA SER A 158 2.80 10.92 -2.58
C SER A 158 1.78 11.89 -3.18
N SER A 159 0.53 11.46 -3.36
CA SER A 159 -0.54 12.34 -3.80
C SER A 159 -0.82 13.51 -2.84
N ALA A 160 -0.57 13.36 -1.53
CA ALA A 160 -0.66 14.46 -0.58
C ALA A 160 0.47 15.47 -0.80
N GLY A 161 1.70 14.99 -1.09
CA GLY A 161 2.83 15.83 -1.48
C GLY A 161 2.55 16.59 -2.79
N VAL A 162 2.00 15.90 -3.78
CA VAL A 162 1.57 16.47 -5.06
C VAL A 162 0.51 17.55 -4.88
N ALA A 163 -0.46 17.35 -3.98
CA ALA A 163 -1.51 18.33 -3.68
C ALA A 163 -0.93 19.63 -3.09
N THR A 164 0.18 19.55 -2.36
CA THR A 164 0.90 20.72 -1.83
C THR A 164 1.90 21.36 -2.81
N GLY A 165 2.00 20.84 -4.05
CA GLY A 165 2.83 21.41 -5.13
C GLY A 165 4.08 20.61 -5.48
N GLY A 166 4.35 19.47 -4.83
CA GLY A 166 5.46 18.57 -5.13
C GLY A 166 5.25 17.79 -6.43
N ARG A 167 5.48 18.43 -7.58
CA ARG A 167 5.20 17.85 -8.92
C ARG A 167 6.47 17.59 -9.75
N THR A 168 7.65 17.81 -9.20
CA THR A 168 8.92 17.69 -9.93
C THR A 168 9.79 16.57 -9.38
N GLY A 169 10.67 16.01 -10.22
CA GLY A 169 11.64 15.01 -9.80
C GLY A 169 12.63 15.52 -8.74
N LEU A 170 12.82 16.83 -8.63
CA LEU A 170 13.64 17.43 -7.57
C LEU A 170 13.06 17.15 -6.18
N THR A 171 11.73 17.14 -6.06
CA THR A 171 11.06 16.74 -4.80
C THR A 171 11.42 15.31 -4.44
N THR A 172 11.36 14.38 -5.40
CA THR A 172 11.74 12.98 -5.20
C THR A 172 13.22 12.82 -4.83
N LEU A 173 14.13 13.54 -5.50
CA LEU A 173 15.57 13.51 -5.17
C LEU A 173 15.85 14.05 -3.76
N THR A 174 15.14 15.12 -3.37
CA THR A 174 15.24 15.68 -2.02
C THR A 174 14.77 14.67 -0.98
N VAL A 175 13.63 14.02 -1.23
CA VAL A 175 13.10 12.96 -0.36
C VAL A 175 14.09 11.78 -0.25
N ALA A 176 14.66 11.33 -1.36
CA ALA A 176 15.68 10.27 -1.36
C ALA A 176 16.92 10.66 -0.52
N GLY A 177 17.42 11.89 -0.67
CA GLY A 177 18.51 12.41 0.15
C GLY A 177 18.17 12.46 1.64
N LEU A 178 16.95 12.91 1.98
CA LEU A 178 16.47 12.92 3.37
C LEU A 178 16.31 11.50 3.93
N PHE A 179 15.92 10.52 3.13
CA PHE A 179 15.87 9.12 3.56
C PHE A 179 17.26 8.56 3.85
N ILE A 180 18.27 8.90 3.06
CA ILE A 180 19.67 8.53 3.35
C ILE A 180 20.10 9.13 4.69
N VAL A 181 19.78 10.40 4.96
CA VAL A 181 20.07 11.03 6.25
C VAL A 181 19.28 10.36 7.39
N SER A 182 18.02 9.98 7.14
CA SER A 182 17.18 9.31 8.15
C SER A 182 17.73 7.94 8.57
N ALA A 183 18.52 7.27 7.72
CA ALA A 183 19.13 5.99 8.05
C ALA A 183 20.04 6.09 9.29
N PHE A 184 20.70 7.23 9.51
CA PHE A 184 21.50 7.48 10.72
C PHE A 184 20.63 7.58 11.99
N PHE A 185 19.37 7.96 11.82
CA PHE A 185 18.36 8.04 12.88
C PHE A 185 17.48 6.78 12.95
N ALA A 186 17.94 5.66 12.38
CA ALA A 186 17.20 4.39 12.39
C ALA A 186 16.71 3.95 13.80
N PRO A 187 17.47 4.13 14.91
CA PRO A 187 16.96 3.81 16.24
C PRO A 187 15.74 4.65 16.64
N LEU A 188 15.74 5.94 16.26
CA LEU A 188 14.65 6.86 16.53
C LEU A 188 13.42 6.51 15.69
N VAL A 189 13.62 6.29 14.38
CA VAL A 189 12.55 5.89 13.47
C VAL A 189 11.94 4.57 13.92
N GLY A 190 12.77 3.59 14.29
CA GLY A 190 12.34 2.28 14.79
C GLY A 190 11.55 2.36 16.11
N ALA A 191 11.93 3.24 17.03
CA ALA A 191 11.20 3.45 18.28
C ALA A 191 9.78 3.97 18.02
N VAL A 192 9.63 4.91 17.07
CA VAL A 192 8.33 5.48 16.69
C VAL A 192 7.52 4.50 15.85
N SER A 193 8.12 3.85 14.87
CA SER A 193 7.43 2.92 13.95
C SER A 193 7.05 1.59 14.61
N GLY A 194 7.77 1.20 15.66
CA GLY A 194 7.49 -0.01 16.43
C GLY A 194 6.20 0.06 17.24
N ILE A 195 5.71 1.27 17.54
CA ILE A 195 4.46 1.47 18.27
C ILE A 195 3.33 1.68 17.27
N SER A 196 2.50 0.65 17.10
CA SER A 196 1.36 0.69 16.19
C SER A 196 0.41 1.86 16.48
N ALA A 197 0.27 2.27 17.74
CA ALA A 197 -0.59 3.38 18.13
C ALA A 197 -0.14 4.75 17.58
N ILE A 198 1.15 4.91 17.23
CA ILE A 198 1.67 6.16 16.64
C ILE A 198 1.49 6.14 15.11
N THR A 199 1.69 4.99 14.47
CA THR A 199 1.65 4.88 13.00
C THR A 199 0.25 4.66 12.43
N ALA A 200 -0.62 3.94 13.14
CA ALA A 200 -1.97 3.63 12.68
C ALA A 200 -2.85 4.86 12.39
N PRO A 201 -2.86 5.92 13.23
CA PRO A 201 -3.60 7.16 12.92
C PRO A 201 -3.29 7.72 11.53
N ALA A 202 -2.01 7.80 11.17
CA ALA A 202 -1.59 8.32 9.88
C ALA A 202 -2.10 7.43 8.74
N LEU A 203 -1.98 6.10 8.87
CA LEU A 203 -2.47 5.14 7.87
C LEU A 203 -3.99 5.19 7.70
N ILE A 204 -4.76 5.34 8.80
CA ILE A 204 -6.22 5.47 8.76
C ILE A 204 -6.62 6.74 8.01
N VAL A 205 -5.99 7.87 8.33
CA VAL A 205 -6.27 9.16 7.67
C VAL A 205 -5.91 9.08 6.18
N VAL A 206 -4.74 8.56 5.84
CA VAL A 206 -4.32 8.34 4.44
C VAL A 206 -5.34 7.47 3.70
N GLY A 207 -5.74 6.33 4.28
CA GLY A 207 -6.75 5.45 3.69
C GLY A 207 -8.08 6.17 3.46
N SER A 208 -8.53 7.00 4.40
CA SER A 208 -9.73 7.83 4.24
C SER A 208 -9.61 8.84 3.10
N MET A 209 -8.41 9.36 2.83
CA MET A 209 -8.17 10.26 1.69
C MET A 209 -8.12 9.52 0.36
N MET A 210 -7.74 8.25 0.37
CA MET A 210 -7.65 7.40 -0.83
C MET A 210 -9.01 6.90 -1.30
N ILE A 211 -9.97 6.71 -0.37
CA ILE A 211 -11.32 6.25 -0.72
C ILE A 211 -12.04 7.17 -1.72
N GLY A 212 -11.62 8.44 -1.84
CA GLY A 212 -12.15 9.36 -2.83
C GLY A 212 -12.02 8.87 -4.29
N ALA A 213 -11.05 8.01 -4.60
CA ALA A 213 -10.91 7.42 -5.94
C ALA A 213 -12.05 6.46 -6.28
N VAL A 214 -12.68 5.86 -5.27
CA VAL A 214 -13.83 4.96 -5.42
C VAL A 214 -15.03 5.66 -6.06
N LYS A 215 -15.12 6.99 -5.90
CA LYS A 215 -16.15 7.82 -6.55
C LYS A 215 -16.05 7.82 -8.07
N GLU A 216 -14.88 7.53 -8.63
CA GLU A 216 -14.65 7.57 -10.08
C GLU A 216 -15.11 6.30 -10.80
N ILE A 217 -15.49 5.26 -10.04
CA ILE A 217 -16.05 4.03 -10.59
C ILE A 217 -17.49 4.30 -11.05
N ASP A 218 -17.87 3.74 -12.21
CA ASP A 218 -19.25 3.75 -12.66
C ASP A 218 -20.07 2.77 -11.83
N TRP A 219 -20.86 3.31 -10.89
CA TRP A 219 -21.71 2.53 -9.99
C TRP A 219 -23.07 2.18 -10.58
N ASP A 220 -23.43 2.75 -11.74
CA ASP A 220 -24.73 2.54 -12.37
C ASP A 220 -24.74 1.27 -13.23
N THR A 221 -23.58 0.78 -13.64
CA THR A 221 -23.42 -0.42 -14.47
C THR A 221 -22.92 -1.61 -13.66
N LEU A 222 -23.70 -2.71 -13.65
CA LEU A 222 -23.39 -3.91 -12.86
C LEU A 222 -22.02 -4.52 -13.22
N ASP A 223 -21.65 -4.45 -14.51
CA ASP A 223 -20.40 -4.97 -15.05
C ASP A 223 -19.14 -4.23 -14.58
N GLU A 224 -19.27 -3.01 -14.06
CA GLU A 224 -18.17 -2.24 -13.44
C GLU A 224 -18.30 -2.24 -11.90
N ALA A 225 -19.51 -1.99 -11.39
CA ALA A 225 -19.80 -1.83 -9.97
C ALA A 225 -19.55 -3.11 -9.16
N PHE A 226 -19.99 -4.27 -9.65
CA PHE A 226 -19.89 -5.52 -8.90
C PHE A 226 -18.44 -6.03 -8.77
N PRO A 227 -17.61 -6.02 -9.83
CA PRO A 227 -16.18 -6.34 -9.70
C PRO A 227 -15.46 -5.40 -8.72
N ALA A 228 -15.72 -4.09 -8.79
CA ALA A 228 -15.10 -3.14 -7.87
C ALA A 228 -15.55 -3.34 -6.42
N PHE A 229 -16.84 -3.62 -6.21
CA PHE A 229 -17.37 -3.99 -4.89
C PHE A 229 -16.68 -5.22 -4.32
N LEU A 230 -16.48 -6.28 -5.12
CA LEU A 230 -15.76 -7.48 -4.68
C LEU A 230 -14.33 -7.15 -4.28
N VAL A 231 -13.60 -6.36 -5.07
CA VAL A 231 -12.24 -5.93 -4.74
C VAL A 231 -12.19 -5.22 -3.38
N ILE A 232 -13.09 -4.24 -3.17
CA ILE A 232 -13.14 -3.43 -1.94
C ILE A 232 -13.46 -4.29 -0.71
N LEU A 233 -14.35 -5.28 -0.85
CA LEU A 233 -14.84 -6.08 0.27
C LEU A 233 -13.93 -7.29 0.58
N VAL A 234 -13.44 -7.98 -0.45
CA VAL A 234 -12.67 -9.21 -0.28
C VAL A 234 -11.28 -8.91 0.27
N MET A 235 -10.61 -7.84 -0.20
CA MET A 235 -9.25 -7.52 0.25
C MET A 235 -9.11 -7.41 1.79
N PRO A 236 -9.94 -6.63 2.51
CA PRO A 236 -9.85 -6.56 3.97
C PRO A 236 -10.26 -7.87 4.65
N LEU A 237 -11.29 -8.55 4.15
CA LEU A 237 -11.82 -9.77 4.78
C LEU A 237 -10.87 -10.96 4.68
N THR A 238 -10.14 -11.09 3.57
CA THR A 238 -9.15 -12.16 3.38
C THR A 238 -7.75 -11.72 3.76
N SER A 239 -7.56 -10.44 4.13
CA SER A 239 -6.23 -9.84 4.36
C SER A 239 -5.25 -10.09 3.20
N SER A 240 -5.76 -10.19 1.97
CA SER A 240 -4.98 -10.56 0.79
C SER A 240 -5.39 -9.73 -0.42
N ILE A 241 -4.44 -8.90 -0.88
CA ILE A 241 -4.59 -8.08 -2.08
C ILE A 241 -4.77 -8.98 -3.31
N ALA A 242 -4.02 -10.09 -3.41
CA ALA A 242 -4.12 -11.04 -4.51
C ALA A 242 -5.52 -11.63 -4.64
N ILE A 243 -6.10 -12.09 -3.53
CA ILE A 243 -7.44 -12.70 -3.55
C ILE A 243 -8.48 -11.65 -3.94
N GLY A 244 -8.44 -10.45 -3.35
CA GLY A 244 -9.38 -9.39 -3.72
C GLY A 244 -9.29 -8.97 -5.19
N LEU A 245 -8.08 -8.80 -5.72
CA LEU A 245 -7.88 -8.55 -7.16
C LEU A 245 -8.40 -9.70 -8.01
N ALA A 246 -8.18 -10.95 -7.61
CA ALA A 246 -8.63 -12.11 -8.36
C ALA A 246 -10.15 -12.12 -8.52
N PHE A 247 -10.91 -11.93 -7.44
CA PHE A 247 -12.37 -11.88 -7.52
C PHE A 247 -12.87 -10.75 -8.43
N GLY A 248 -12.23 -9.57 -8.40
CA GLY A 248 -12.51 -8.48 -9.33
C GLY A 248 -12.21 -8.83 -10.80
N PHE A 249 -10.98 -9.23 -11.09
CA PHE A 249 -10.55 -9.54 -12.46
C PHE A 249 -11.22 -10.77 -13.08
N ILE A 250 -11.71 -11.71 -12.27
CA ILE A 250 -12.49 -12.86 -12.76
C ILE A 250 -13.93 -12.44 -13.06
N SER A 251 -14.56 -11.68 -12.14
CA SER A 251 -15.97 -11.28 -12.31
C SER A 251 -16.18 -10.27 -13.44
N TYR A 252 -15.23 -9.37 -13.68
CA TYR A 252 -15.32 -8.34 -14.73
C TYR A 252 -15.55 -8.89 -16.15
N PRO A 253 -14.69 -9.76 -16.72
CA PRO A 253 -14.90 -10.31 -18.05
C PRO A 253 -16.12 -11.22 -18.12
N ILE A 254 -16.43 -11.97 -17.05
CA ILE A 254 -17.65 -12.78 -16.99
C ILE A 254 -18.88 -11.88 -17.19
N LEU A 255 -19.00 -10.81 -16.42
CA LEU A 255 -20.14 -9.89 -16.51
C LEU A 255 -20.19 -9.18 -17.86
N LYS A 256 -19.06 -8.70 -18.40
CA LYS A 256 -19.01 -8.09 -19.74
C LYS A 256 -19.43 -9.05 -20.86
N VAL A 257 -19.08 -10.34 -20.76
CA VAL A 257 -19.52 -11.36 -21.74
C VAL A 257 -21.03 -11.57 -21.66
N PHE A 258 -21.58 -11.77 -20.46
CA PHE A 258 -23.02 -12.05 -20.28
C PHE A 258 -23.92 -10.83 -20.48
N THR A 259 -23.39 -9.61 -20.36
CA THR A 259 -24.10 -8.36 -20.68
C THR A 259 -24.00 -7.96 -22.16
N GLY A 260 -23.33 -8.77 -23.00
CA GLY A 260 -23.19 -8.51 -24.44
C GLY A 260 -22.11 -7.49 -24.79
N LYS A 261 -21.36 -6.97 -23.81
CA LYS A 261 -20.26 -6.00 -23.95
C LYS A 261 -18.89 -6.66 -24.20
N TRP A 262 -18.86 -7.89 -24.74
CA TRP A 262 -17.63 -8.65 -24.97
C TRP A 262 -16.60 -7.94 -25.87
N ARG A 263 -17.03 -6.98 -26.71
CA ARG A 263 -16.15 -6.17 -27.55
C ARG A 263 -15.31 -5.15 -26.79
N GLU A 264 -15.70 -4.80 -25.56
CA GLU A 264 -14.93 -3.92 -24.66
C GLU A 264 -13.78 -4.68 -23.98
N LEU A 265 -13.77 -6.01 -24.06
CA LEU A 265 -12.73 -6.83 -23.44
C LEU A 265 -11.48 -6.87 -24.31
N ASN A 266 -10.39 -6.36 -23.74
CA ASN A 266 -9.06 -6.61 -24.27
C ASN A 266 -8.61 -8.04 -23.95
N TRP A 267 -7.99 -8.73 -24.91
CA TRP A 267 -7.37 -10.05 -24.73
C TRP A 267 -6.48 -10.12 -23.48
N PHE A 268 -5.73 -9.06 -23.19
CA PHE A 268 -4.86 -9.00 -22.01
C PHE A 268 -5.63 -9.18 -20.70
N LEU A 269 -6.82 -8.56 -20.58
CA LEU A 269 -7.68 -8.71 -19.39
C LEU A 269 -8.21 -10.14 -19.24
N ILE A 270 -8.51 -10.81 -20.35
CA ILE A 270 -8.95 -12.22 -20.33
C ILE A 270 -7.83 -13.12 -19.84
N VAL A 271 -6.60 -12.92 -20.33
CA VAL A 271 -5.43 -13.68 -19.87
C VAL A 271 -5.20 -13.48 -18.38
N ILE A 272 -5.26 -12.24 -17.90
CA ILE A 272 -5.13 -11.91 -16.48
C ILE A 272 -6.21 -12.59 -15.64
N ALA A 273 -7.46 -12.55 -16.09
CA ALA A 273 -8.57 -13.20 -15.39
C ALA A 273 -8.35 -14.71 -15.28
N ILE A 274 -7.84 -15.35 -16.33
CA ILE A 274 -7.49 -16.78 -16.32
C ILE A 274 -6.33 -17.03 -15.35
N LEU A 275 -5.29 -16.19 -15.34
CA LEU A 275 -4.17 -16.32 -14.41
C LEU A 275 -4.61 -16.19 -12.95
N PHE A 276 -5.46 -15.22 -12.63
CA PHE A 276 -6.05 -15.07 -11.30
C PHE A 276 -6.98 -16.24 -10.95
N PHE A 277 -7.72 -16.78 -11.92
CA PHE A 277 -8.52 -17.97 -11.71
C PHE A 277 -7.63 -19.17 -11.36
N ILE A 278 -6.53 -19.37 -12.08
CA ILE A 278 -5.56 -20.42 -11.77
C ILE A 278 -4.95 -20.21 -10.37
N LEU A 279 -4.62 -18.96 -10.04
CA LEU A 279 -4.11 -18.57 -8.74
C LEU A 279 -5.06 -18.99 -7.62
N VAL A 280 -6.34 -18.63 -7.74
CA VAL A 280 -7.33 -18.93 -6.69
C VAL A 280 -7.70 -20.41 -6.66
N ALA A 281 -7.85 -21.06 -7.81
CA ALA A 281 -8.37 -22.42 -7.89
C ALA A 281 -7.33 -23.51 -7.59
N PHE A 282 -6.05 -23.30 -7.89
CA PHE A 282 -5.04 -24.36 -7.86
C PHE A 282 -3.86 -24.12 -6.92
N LEU A 283 -3.65 -22.90 -6.43
CA LEU A 283 -2.56 -22.61 -5.51
C LEU A 283 -3.05 -22.60 -4.05
N PRO A 284 -2.27 -23.15 -3.11
CA PRO A 284 -2.62 -23.16 -1.69
C PRO A 284 -2.64 -21.72 -1.14
N HIS A 285 -3.67 -21.42 -0.34
CA HIS A 285 -3.89 -20.12 0.34
C HIS A 285 -3.79 -20.27 1.84
#